data_AF-A0A7S2C7P7-F1
#
_entry.id   AF-A0A7S2C7P7-F1
#
_cell.length_a   1.000
_cell.length_b   1.000
_cell.length_c   1.000
_cell.angle_alpha   90.00
_cell.angle_beta   90.00
_cell.angle_gamma   90.00
#
_symmetry.space_group_name_H-M   'P 1'
#
loop_
_entity.id
_entity.type
_entity.pdbx_description
1 polymer ?
#
loop_
_entity_poly.entity_id
_entity_poly.type
_entity_poly.pdbx_seq_one_letter_code
_entity_poly.pdbx_strand_id
1 'polypeptide(L)'
;RVTGALLRALGIEQRKQMVSHHDHNLQTSVPKLLALLEGGASVAVVSDAGTPGISDPGLALASACAARAIPLVPVPGPCAAVAALSVAGVAATEFVFMGFLPRGNKARRHKV
;
A
#
# COMPACT_ATOMS: atom_id res chain seq x y z
N ARG A 1 13.02 -5.60 5.00
CA ARG A 1 14.18 -6.19 4.27
C ARG A 1 14.16 -5.80 2.79
N VAL A 2 12.98 -5.77 2.16
CA VAL A 2 12.78 -5.42 0.73
C VAL A 2 13.07 -3.94 0.43
N THR A 3 12.37 -3.01 1.09
CA THR A 3 12.52 -1.56 0.83
C THR A 3 13.96 -1.08 0.95
N GLY A 4 14.69 -1.51 1.99
CA GLY A 4 16.09 -1.11 2.17
C GLY A 4 17.01 -1.58 1.03
N ALA A 5 16.74 -2.74 0.44
CA ALA A 5 17.46 -3.23 -0.73
C ALA A 5 17.10 -2.44 -2.00
N LEU A 6 15.81 -2.17 -2.20
CA LEU A 6 15.33 -1.33 -3.31
C LEU A 6 15.97 0.06 -3.29
N LEU A 7 15.95 0.73 -2.14
CA LEU A 7 16.55 2.06 -1.99
C LEU A 7 18.06 2.05 -2.31
N ARG A 8 18.79 1.01 -1.89
CA ARG A 8 20.21 0.85 -2.24
C ARG A 8 20.42 0.68 -3.74
N ALA A 9 19.61 -0.18 -4.38
CA ALA A 9 19.70 -0.40 -5.82
C ALA A 9 19.42 0.88 -6.63
N LEU A 10 18.60 1.78 -6.09
CA LEU A 10 18.29 3.09 -6.68
C LEU A 10 19.28 4.21 -6.30
N GLY A 11 20.34 3.92 -5.54
CA GLY A 11 21.31 4.94 -5.08
C GLY A 11 20.74 5.93 -4.06
N ILE A 12 19.62 5.61 -3.40
CA ILE A 12 18.99 6.45 -2.39
C ILE A 12 19.63 6.15 -1.04
N GLU A 13 20.70 6.89 -0.72
CA GLU A 13 21.53 6.67 0.47
C GLU A 13 21.06 7.44 1.71
N GLN A 14 20.41 8.60 1.51
CA GLN A 14 19.93 9.47 2.58
C GLN A 14 18.65 8.91 3.23
N ARG A 15 18.83 7.93 4.11
CA ARG A 15 17.75 7.32 4.89
C ARG A 15 17.41 8.19 6.11
N LYS A 16 16.76 9.35 5.89
CA LYS A 16 16.39 10.28 6.98
C LYS A 16 15.72 9.55 8.16
N GLN A 17 14.75 8.68 7.86
CA GLN A 17 14.09 7.81 8.83
C GLN A 17 13.26 6.75 8.10
N MET A 18 13.38 5.48 8.46
CA MET A 18 12.44 4.43 8.02
C MET A 18 11.57 4.03 9.20
N VAL A 19 10.25 4.01 8.99
CA VAL A 19 9.27 3.56 9.99
C VAL A 19 8.61 2.29 9.46
N SER A 20 8.64 1.22 10.24
CA SER A 20 7.91 0.00 9.89
C SER A 20 6.40 0.25 10.01
N HIS A 21 5.64 -0.07 8.96
CA HIS A 21 4.19 0.06 8.91
C HIS A 21 3.59 -1.22 8.32
N HIS A 22 2.99 -2.05 9.18
CA HIS A 22 2.41 -3.34 8.81
C HIS A 22 1.19 -3.67 9.68
N ASP A 23 0.36 -4.64 9.27
CA ASP A 23 -0.91 -4.96 9.93
C ASP A 23 -0.80 -5.11 11.46
N HIS A 24 0.27 -5.78 11.92
CA HIS A 24 0.49 -6.03 13.35
C HIS A 24 0.88 -4.80 14.19
N ASN A 25 1.22 -3.66 13.58
CA ASN A 25 1.66 -2.47 14.30
C ASN A 25 0.86 -1.21 13.95
N LEU A 26 -0.29 -1.32 13.31
CA LEU A 26 -1.08 -0.16 12.87
C LEU A 26 -1.41 0.80 14.02
N GLN A 27 -1.73 0.25 15.20
CA GLN A 27 -2.07 1.03 16.40
C GLN A 27 -0.92 1.92 16.89
N THR A 28 0.33 1.59 16.56
CA THR A 28 1.50 2.37 16.97
C THR A 28 2.12 3.15 15.82
N SER A 29 2.14 2.58 14.62
CA SER A 29 2.74 3.21 13.44
C SER A 29 1.90 4.36 12.89
N VAL A 30 0.57 4.25 12.88
CA VAL A 30 -0.31 5.32 12.36
C VAL A 30 -0.18 6.60 13.19
N PRO A 31 -0.33 6.60 14.53
CA PRO A 31 -0.17 7.83 15.32
C PRO A 31 1.20 8.47 15.15
N LYS A 32 2.26 7.65 15.06
CA LYS A 32 3.63 8.13 14.85
C LYS A 32 3.80 8.83 13.51
N LEU A 33 3.22 8.28 12.44
CA LEU A 33 3.33 8.87 11.10
C LEU A 33 2.49 10.15 10.98
N LEU A 34 1.32 10.20 11.62
CA LEU A 34 0.52 11.41 11.69
C LEU A 34 1.25 12.55 12.43
N ALA A 35 1.88 12.25 13.57
CA ALA A 35 2.67 13.24 14.30
C ALA A 35 3.82 13.82 13.46
N LEU A 36 4.47 12.98 12.61
CA LEU A 36 5.50 13.45 11.67
C LEU A 36 4.91 14.38 10.61
N LEU A 37 3.76 14.03 10.04
CA LEU A 37 3.08 14.82 9.02
C LEU A 37 2.61 16.17 9.59
N GLU A 38 2.00 16.16 10.78
CA GLU A 38 1.55 17.36 11.50
C GLU A 38 2.74 18.25 11.93
N GLY A 39 3.89 17.63 12.20
CA GLY A 39 5.16 18.32 12.42
C GLY A 39 5.81 18.90 11.15
N GLY A 40 5.15 18.80 9.99
CA GLY A 40 5.59 19.37 8.71
C GLY A 40 6.52 18.46 7.90
N ALA A 41 6.76 17.22 8.31
CA ALA A 41 7.55 16.28 7.52
C ALA A 41 6.75 15.74 6.33
N SER A 42 7.45 15.45 5.22
CA SER A 42 6.90 14.67 4.11
C SER A 42 7.15 13.18 4.33
N VAL A 43 6.10 12.36 4.22
CA VAL A 43 6.17 10.90 4.39
C VAL A 43 5.81 10.21 3.08
N ALA A 44 6.68 9.31 2.61
CA ALA A 44 6.39 8.40 1.51
C ALA A 44 6.00 7.02 2.09
N VAL A 45 4.89 6.47 1.62
CA VAL A 45 4.42 5.12 1.98
C VAL A 45 4.78 4.17 0.85
N VAL A 46 5.35 3.03 1.20
CA VAL A 46 5.71 1.97 0.26
C VAL A 46 5.30 0.62 0.82
N SER A 47 4.92 -0.30 -0.05
CA SER A 47 4.68 -1.71 0.27
C SER A 47 5.89 -2.55 -0.18
N ASP A 48 5.91 -3.84 0.17
CA ASP A 48 6.94 -4.75 -0.32
C ASP A 48 6.89 -4.90 -1.85
N ALA A 49 5.71 -4.71 -2.48
CA ALA A 49 5.54 -4.68 -3.92
C ALA A 49 4.24 -3.99 -4.37
N GLY A 50 4.28 -3.36 -5.55
CA GLY A 50 3.09 -2.85 -6.23
C GLY A 50 2.64 -1.46 -5.75
N THR A 51 1.32 -1.28 -5.64
CA THR A 51 0.67 -0.01 -5.28
C THR A 51 0.28 -0.03 -3.79
N PRO A 52 0.86 0.83 -2.93
CA PRO A 52 0.52 0.91 -1.52
C PRO A 52 -0.97 1.18 -1.29
N GLY A 53 -1.56 0.55 -0.28
CA GLY A 53 -2.97 0.67 0.07
C GLY A 53 -3.89 -0.32 -0.65
N ILE A 54 -3.38 -1.11 -1.61
CA ILE A 54 -4.15 -2.13 -2.31
C ILE A 54 -3.77 -3.52 -1.77
N SER A 55 -4.66 -4.13 -0.99
CA SER A 55 -4.43 -5.40 -0.29
C SER A 55 -3.23 -5.39 0.67
N ASP A 56 -2.96 -4.23 1.26
CA ASP A 56 -1.88 -4.03 2.22
C ASP A 56 -2.30 -3.04 3.33
N PRO A 57 -1.47 -2.83 4.36
CA PRO A 57 -1.78 -2.01 5.54
C PRO A 57 -1.94 -0.49 5.26
N GLY A 58 -1.53 0.00 4.09
CA GLY A 58 -1.45 1.43 3.77
C GLY A 58 -2.79 2.16 3.81
N LEU A 59 -3.92 1.44 3.66
CA LEU A 59 -5.26 1.99 3.78
C LEU A 59 -5.51 2.65 5.15
N ALA A 60 -4.96 2.08 6.22
CA ALA A 60 -5.16 2.60 7.58
C ALA A 60 -4.60 4.02 7.73
N LEU A 61 -3.40 4.27 7.19
CA LEU A 61 -2.78 5.59 7.21
C LEU A 61 -3.51 6.56 6.28
N ALA A 62 -3.85 6.14 5.05
CA ALA A 62 -4.57 6.98 4.10
C ALA A 62 -5.92 7.46 4.69
N SER A 63 -6.65 6.56 5.33
CA SER A 63 -7.92 6.88 6.00
C SER A 63 -7.73 7.88 7.13
N ALA A 64 -6.67 7.71 7.93
CA ALA A 64 -6.36 8.60 9.04
C ALA A 64 -5.90 9.99 8.59
N CYS A 65 -5.19 10.09 7.46
CA CYS A 65 -4.83 11.36 6.82
C CYS A 65 -6.08 12.06 6.26
N ALA A 66 -6.95 11.34 5.56
CA ALA A 66 -8.19 11.89 5.01
C ALA A 66 -9.09 12.47 6.12
N ALA A 67 -9.24 11.75 7.24
CA ALA A 67 -10.01 12.22 8.40
C ALA A 67 -9.46 13.51 9.04
N ARG A 68 -8.18 13.84 8.81
CA ARG A 68 -7.50 15.03 9.34
C ARG A 68 -7.25 16.10 8.27
N ALA A 69 -7.78 15.91 7.06
CA ALA A 69 -7.50 16.75 5.90
C ALA A 69 -6.00 16.91 5.60
N ILE A 70 -5.19 15.90 5.93
CA ILE A 70 -3.77 15.86 5.55
C ILE A 70 -3.69 15.51 4.05
N PRO A 71 -2.97 16.28 3.23
CA PRO A 71 -2.87 16.03 1.79
C PRO A 71 -2.28 14.64 1.48
N LEU A 72 -2.93 13.93 0.57
CA LEU A 72 -2.47 12.67 0.01
C LEU A 72 -2.19 12.86 -1.48
N VAL A 73 -0.97 12.51 -1.90
CA VAL A 73 -0.55 12.61 -3.30
C VAL A 73 -0.29 11.20 -3.83
N PRO A 74 -1.15 10.67 -4.72
CA PRO A 74 -0.92 9.36 -5.32
C PRO A 74 0.20 9.44 -6.36
N VAL A 75 1.10 8.45 -6.35
CA VAL A 75 2.12 8.27 -7.40
C VAL A 75 1.72 7.06 -8.24
N PRO A 76 1.47 7.21 -9.55
CA PRO A 76 1.13 6.09 -10.41
C PRO A 76 2.31 5.11 -10.47
N GLY A 77 2.01 3.81 -10.52
CA GLY A 77 3.03 2.79 -10.45
C GLY A 77 2.53 1.37 -10.73
N PRO A 78 3.38 0.36 -10.49
CA PRO A 78 3.08 -1.03 -10.80
C PRO A 78 1.85 -1.56 -10.03
N CYS A 79 0.96 -2.24 -10.75
CA CYS A 79 -0.18 -2.98 -10.18
C CYS A 79 -0.30 -4.33 -10.87
N ALA A 80 -0.13 -5.42 -10.10
CA ALA A 80 -0.12 -6.77 -10.64
C ALA A 80 -1.44 -7.16 -11.32
N ALA A 81 -2.58 -6.78 -10.74
CA ALA A 81 -3.90 -7.08 -11.30
C ALA A 81 -4.11 -6.43 -12.67
N VAL A 82 -3.76 -5.15 -12.81
CA VAL A 82 -3.90 -4.40 -14.07
C VAL A 82 -2.91 -4.90 -15.11
N ALA A 83 -1.66 -5.20 -14.71
CA ALA A 83 -0.66 -5.76 -15.61
C ALA A 83 -1.04 -7.16 -16.13
N ALA A 84 -1.66 -8.00 -15.31
CA ALA A 84 -2.18 -9.30 -15.76
C ALA A 84 -3.37 -9.12 -16.71
N LEU A 85 -4.30 -8.21 -16.39
CA LEU A 85 -5.49 -7.96 -17.19
C LEU A 85 -5.15 -7.41 -18.59
N SER A 86 -4.11 -6.58 -18.72
CA SER A 86 -3.74 -5.98 -20.01
C SER A 86 -3.29 -6.98 -21.08
N VAL A 87 -2.91 -8.19 -20.67
CA VAL A 87 -2.48 -9.29 -21.58
C VAL A 87 -3.41 -10.52 -21.49
N ALA A 88 -4.53 -10.42 -20.78
CA ALA A 88 -5.41 -11.56 -20.51
C ALA A 88 -6.27 -12.00 -21.72
N GLY A 89 -6.30 -11.22 -22.80
CA GLY A 89 -7.09 -11.53 -24.00
C GLY A 89 -8.61 -11.44 -23.79
N VAL A 90 -9.06 -10.75 -22.73
CA VAL A 90 -10.47 -10.51 -22.42
C VAL A 90 -10.77 -9.01 -22.45
N ALA A 91 -12.05 -8.65 -22.68
CA ALA A 91 -12.47 -7.26 -22.58
C ALA A 91 -12.27 -6.76 -21.15
N ALA A 92 -11.52 -5.66 -21.00
CA ALA A 92 -11.07 -5.11 -19.73
C ALA A 92 -11.56 -3.67 -19.49
N THR A 93 -12.61 -3.25 -20.19
CA THR A 93 -13.23 -1.91 -20.00
C THR A 93 -13.77 -1.74 -18.59
N GLU A 94 -14.27 -2.82 -18.00
CA GLU A 94 -14.73 -2.89 -16.62
C GLU A 94 -14.20 -4.19 -15.99
N PHE A 95 -13.74 -4.11 -14.75
CA PHE A 95 -13.32 -5.28 -13.99
C PHE A 95 -13.51 -5.06 -12.50
N VAL A 96 -13.62 -6.16 -11.74
CA VAL A 96 -13.74 -6.14 -10.28
C VAL A 96 -12.49 -6.74 -9.65
N PHE A 97 -11.80 -5.98 -8.80
CA PHE A 97 -10.69 -6.49 -8.01
C PHE A 97 -11.20 -7.04 -6.66
N MET A 98 -11.06 -8.35 -6.45
CA MET A 98 -11.57 -9.05 -5.26
C MET A 98 -10.50 -9.37 -4.20
N GLY A 99 -9.25 -9.01 -4.46
CA GLY A 99 -8.11 -9.37 -3.61
C GLY A 99 -7.96 -10.88 -3.43
N PHE A 100 -7.59 -11.31 -2.23
CA PHE A 100 -7.37 -12.73 -1.93
C PHE A 100 -8.66 -13.48 -1.56
N LEU A 101 -8.77 -14.72 -2.01
CA LEU A 101 -9.84 -15.62 -1.60
C LEU A 101 -9.61 -16.12 -0.15
N PRO A 102 -10.68 -16.38 0.62
CA PRO A 102 -10.58 -17.03 1.92
C PRO A 102 -9.88 -18.38 1.82
N ARG A 103 -9.12 -18.74 2.86
CA ARG A 103 -8.41 -20.04 2.92
C ARG A 103 -9.36 -21.23 3.01
N GLY A 104 -10.53 -21.08 3.65
CA GLY A 104 -11.47 -22.18 3.86
C GLY A 104 -12.36 -22.46 2.65
N ASN A 105 -12.50 -23.72 2.26
CA ASN A 105 -13.27 -24.13 1.07
C ASN A 105 -14.72 -23.60 1.06
N LYS A 106 -15.43 -23.67 2.19
CA LYS A 106 -16.81 -23.16 2.29
C LYS A 106 -16.86 -21.64 2.10
N ALA A 107 -15.97 -20.90 2.76
CA ALA A 107 -15.91 -19.44 2.67
C ALA A 107 -15.47 -18.97 1.27
N ARG A 108 -14.52 -19.69 0.66
CA ARG A 108 -14.06 -19.44 -0.72
C ARG A 108 -15.20 -19.58 -1.72
N ARG A 109 -16.01 -20.63 -1.62
CA ARG A 109 -17.19 -20.86 -2.47
C ARG A 109 -18.31 -19.84 -2.30
N HIS A 110 -18.32 -19.07 -1.22
CA HIS A 110 -19.34 -18.06 -0.96
C HIS A 110 -18.89 -16.67 -1.42
N LYS A 111 -17.57 -16.43 -1.55
CA LYS A 111 -17.00 -15.16 -2.02
C LYS A 111 -16.96 -15.08 -3.56
N VAL A 112 -16.93 -16.23 -4.24
CA VAL A 112 -17.00 -16.37 -5.71
C VAL A 112 -18.44 -16.66 -6.10
#